data_AF-D1FPW9-F1
#
_entry.id   AF-D1FPW9-F1
#
_cell.length_a   1.000
_cell.length_b   1.000
_cell.length_c   1.000
_cell.angle_alpha   90.00
_cell.angle_beta   90.00
_cell.angle_gamma   90.00
#
_symmetry.space_group_name_H-M   'P 1'
#
loop_
_entity.id
_entity.type
_entity.pdbx_description
1 polymer ?
#
loop_
_entity_poly.entity_id
_entity_poly.type
_entity_poly.pdbx_seq_one_letter_code
_entity_poly.pdbx_strand_id
1 'polypeptide(L)'
;MRPISILYLMSIIVAVSSDGARSPVGVELVCDKFDDCLSRCYIIFNPYNVFDSERDTYQDKYTACVKEIEGKRNICQDAKHVQDCFLRGEQNVFNRSTAADQERHEIYWRVP
;
A
#
# COMPACT_ATOMS: atom_id res chain seq x y z
N MET A 1 -38.42 59.00 12.02
CA MET A 1 -38.66 57.63 11.50
C MET A 1 -37.33 57.12 10.96
N ARG A 2 -36.80 56.04 11.52
CA ARG A 2 -35.50 55.45 11.09
C ARG A 2 -35.77 54.34 10.08
N PRO A 3 -35.08 54.28 8.93
CA PRO A 3 -35.19 53.12 8.04
C PRO A 3 -34.41 51.96 8.65
N ILE A 4 -35.08 50.82 8.80
CA ILE A 4 -34.49 49.55 9.22
C ILE A 4 -33.86 48.94 7.97
N SER A 5 -32.53 48.98 7.87
CA SER A 5 -31.79 48.29 6.81
C SER A 5 -31.81 46.79 7.06
N ILE A 6 -32.61 46.06 6.29
CA ILE A 6 -32.65 44.59 6.30
C ILE A 6 -31.43 44.10 5.51
N LEU A 7 -30.40 43.67 6.24
CA LEU A 7 -29.26 42.95 5.67
C LEU A 7 -29.72 41.54 5.27
N TYR A 8 -29.98 41.35 3.97
CA TYR A 8 -30.16 40.02 3.37
C TYR A 8 -28.80 39.30 3.34
N LEU A 9 -28.53 38.50 4.36
CA LEU A 9 -27.46 37.50 4.32
C LEU A 9 -27.90 36.34 3.42
N MET A 10 -27.49 36.40 2.15
CA MET A 10 -27.52 35.26 1.24
C MET A 10 -26.51 34.22 1.73
N SER A 11 -27.01 33.20 2.44
CA SER A 11 -26.22 32.02 2.79
C SER A 11 -25.98 31.18 1.54
N ILE A 12 -24.80 31.32 0.93
CA ILE A 12 -24.33 30.43 -0.13
C ILE A 12 -24.03 29.08 0.53
N ILE A 13 -24.94 28.11 0.38
CA ILE A 13 -24.67 26.72 0.75
C ILE A 13 -23.74 26.16 -0.33
N VAL A 14 -22.45 26.12 -0.03
CA VAL A 14 -21.48 25.40 -0.85
C VAL A 14 -21.72 23.92 -0.60
N ALA A 15 -22.37 23.24 -1.55
CA ALA A 15 -22.41 21.78 -1.58
C ALA A 15 -21.00 21.29 -1.89
N VAL A 16 -20.21 21.02 -0.86
CA VAL A 16 -19.00 20.22 -1.01
C VAL A 16 -19.49 18.80 -1.24
N SER A 17 -19.53 18.37 -2.51
CA SER A 17 -19.60 16.95 -2.81
C SER A 17 -18.33 16.34 -2.22
N SER A 18 -18.43 15.81 -1.01
CA SER A 18 -17.46 14.82 -0.55
C SER A 18 -17.71 13.60 -1.45
N ASP A 19 -17.06 13.57 -2.61
CA ASP A 19 -16.68 12.29 -3.20
C ASP A 19 -16.05 11.52 -2.05
N GLY A 20 -16.79 10.55 -1.53
CA GLY A 20 -16.47 9.88 -0.29
C GLY A 20 -15.09 9.28 -0.46
N ALA A 21 -14.07 9.92 0.13
CA ALA A 21 -12.68 9.57 -0.07
C ALA A 21 -12.52 8.07 0.19
N ARG A 22 -12.40 7.29 -0.88
CA ARG A 22 -12.19 5.86 -0.75
C ARG A 22 -10.76 5.71 -0.27
N SER A 23 -10.57 5.17 0.93
CA SER A 23 -9.23 4.86 1.42
C SER A 23 -8.50 4.02 0.37
N PRO A 24 -7.22 4.33 0.08
CA PRO A 24 -6.46 3.58 -0.90
C PRO A 24 -6.42 2.10 -0.49
N VAL A 25 -6.61 1.21 -1.46
CA VAL A 25 -6.53 -0.23 -1.25
C VAL A 25 -5.31 -0.76 -1.98
N GLY A 26 -4.48 -1.47 -1.22
CA GLY A 26 -3.17 -1.88 -1.69
C GLY A 26 -2.55 -3.00 -0.87
N VAL A 27 -1.35 -3.36 -1.30
CA VAL A 27 -0.46 -4.31 -0.63
C VAL A 27 0.88 -3.65 -0.42
N GLU A 28 1.49 -3.97 0.71
CA GLU A 28 2.83 -3.52 1.08
C GLU A 28 3.72 -4.75 1.22
N LEU A 29 4.76 -4.85 0.38
CA LEU A 29 5.85 -5.79 0.60
C LEU A 29 6.85 -5.17 1.57
N VAL A 30 7.02 -5.81 2.72
CA VAL A 30 7.97 -5.40 3.76
C VAL A 30 9.09 -6.42 3.82
N CYS A 31 10.32 -5.95 3.68
CA CYS A 31 11.52 -6.76 3.83
C CYS A 31 12.37 -6.26 5.00
N ASP A 32 12.58 -7.11 6.00
CA ASP A 32 13.41 -6.81 7.17
C ASP A 32 14.90 -6.90 6.81
N LYS A 33 15.71 -5.99 7.36
CA LYS A 33 17.17 -5.95 7.20
C LYS A 33 17.87 -6.50 8.43
N PHE A 34 18.90 -7.30 8.20
CA PHE A 34 19.84 -7.76 9.21
C PHE A 34 21.24 -7.77 8.60
N ASP A 35 22.17 -7.03 9.21
CA ASP A 35 23.59 -7.00 8.81
C ASP A 35 23.80 -6.72 7.31
N ASP A 36 23.27 -5.58 6.84
CA ASP A 36 23.29 -5.13 5.44
C ASP A 36 22.64 -6.07 4.41
N CYS A 37 21.86 -7.06 4.87
CA CYS A 37 21.14 -8.01 4.01
C CYS A 37 19.65 -8.07 4.33
N LEU A 38 18.82 -8.46 3.36
CA LEU A 38 17.40 -8.75 3.60
C LEU A 38 17.28 -10.10 4.30
N SER A 39 16.64 -10.16 5.46
CA SER A 39 16.48 -11.41 6.21
C SER A 39 15.16 -12.12 5.91
N ARG A 40 14.11 -11.35 5.65
CA ARG A 40 12.76 -11.87 5.45
C ARG A 40 11.93 -10.85 4.70
N CYS A 41 11.07 -11.31 3.78
CA CYS A 41 10.03 -10.48 3.19
C CYS A 41 8.64 -11.04 3.53
N TYR A 42 7.64 -10.17 3.67
CA TYR A 42 6.24 -10.51 3.90
C TYR A 42 5.32 -9.42 3.36
N ILE A 43 4.08 -9.76 3.08
CA ILE A 43 3.08 -8.80 2.58
C ILE A 43 2.10 -8.37 3.69
N ILE A 44 1.67 -7.11 3.63
CA ILE A 44 0.61 -6.54 4.47
C ILE A 44 -0.43 -5.92 3.54
N PHE A 45 -1.70 -6.26 3.74
CA PHE A 45 -2.80 -5.63 3.00
C PHE A 45 -3.32 -4.40 3.74
N ASN A 46 -3.65 -3.37 2.97
CA ASN A 46 -4.22 -2.14 3.48
C ASN A 46 -5.53 -1.82 2.73
N PRO A 47 -6.69 -1.80 3.40
CA PRO A 47 -6.89 -2.24 4.79
C PRO A 47 -6.72 -3.77 4.91
N TYR A 48 -6.39 -4.26 6.11
CA TYR A 48 -6.12 -5.67 6.36
C TYR A 48 -7.30 -6.61 6.04
N ASN A 49 -8.52 -6.07 6.07
CA ASN A 49 -9.77 -6.77 5.81
C ASN A 49 -10.29 -6.54 4.39
N VAL A 50 -9.42 -6.15 3.45
CA VAL A 50 -9.77 -6.19 2.03
C VAL A 50 -10.01 -7.65 1.62
N PHE A 51 -11.12 -7.88 0.92
CA PHE A 51 -11.45 -9.15 0.29
C PHE A 51 -11.93 -8.87 -1.13
N ASP A 52 -11.00 -8.88 -2.07
CA ASP A 52 -11.23 -8.70 -3.51
C ASP A 52 -10.28 -9.61 -4.33
N SER A 53 -10.53 -9.71 -5.63
CA SER A 53 -9.75 -10.54 -6.56
C SER A 53 -8.28 -10.13 -6.64
N GLU A 54 -8.00 -8.84 -6.50
CA GLU A 54 -6.66 -8.26 -6.58
C GLU A 54 -5.84 -8.69 -5.37
N ARG A 55 -6.42 -8.66 -4.16
CA ARG A 55 -5.79 -9.21 -2.95
C ARG A 55 -5.41 -10.68 -3.13
N ASP A 56 -6.31 -11.49 -3.66
CA ASP A 56 -6.03 -12.92 -3.89
C ASP A 56 -4.90 -13.09 -4.93
N THR A 57 -4.87 -12.26 -5.97
CA THR A 57 -3.80 -12.24 -6.97
C THR A 57 -2.43 -11.93 -6.34
N TYR A 58 -2.36 -10.92 -5.48
CA TYR A 58 -1.11 -10.57 -4.78
C TYR A 58 -0.70 -11.63 -3.75
N GLN A 59 -1.67 -12.25 -3.07
CA GLN A 59 -1.41 -13.36 -2.15
C GLN A 59 -0.83 -14.58 -2.88
N ASP A 60 -1.39 -14.92 -4.03
CA ASP A 60 -0.92 -16.03 -4.87
C ASP A 60 0.46 -15.75 -5.44
N LYS A 61 0.69 -14.51 -5.93
CA LYS A 61 2.01 -14.07 -6.40
C LYS A 61 3.08 -14.21 -5.32
N TYR A 62 2.81 -13.69 -4.12
CA TYR A 62 3.73 -13.83 -2.99
C TYR A 62 4.01 -15.30 -2.64
N THR A 63 2.96 -16.13 -2.60
CA THR A 63 3.08 -17.56 -2.29
C THR A 63 3.93 -18.28 -3.35
N ALA A 64 3.78 -17.94 -4.62
CA ALA A 64 4.60 -18.48 -5.70
C ALA A 64 6.09 -18.11 -5.52
N CYS A 65 6.38 -16.84 -5.22
CA CYS A 65 7.75 -16.38 -4.98
C CYS A 65 8.43 -17.06 -3.79
N VAL A 66 7.68 -17.31 -2.70
CA VAL A 66 8.19 -18.06 -1.54
C VAL A 66 8.46 -19.52 -1.90
N LYS A 67 7.61 -20.16 -2.71
CA LYS A 67 7.84 -21.54 -3.16
C LYS A 67 9.12 -21.72 -3.98
N GLU A 68 9.54 -20.70 -4.74
CA GLU A 68 10.79 -20.76 -5.52
C GLU A 68 12.07 -20.84 -4.67
N ILE A 69 11.98 -20.52 -3.37
CA ILE A 69 13.10 -20.59 -2.43
C ILE A 69 12.98 -21.74 -1.42
N GLU A 70 11.90 -22.53 -1.47
CA GLU A 70 11.72 -23.65 -0.54
C GLU A 70 12.90 -24.64 -0.65
N GLY A 71 13.50 -24.98 0.50
CA GLY A 71 14.66 -25.86 0.58
C GLY A 71 16.02 -25.19 0.34
N LYS A 72 16.05 -23.90 0.00
CA LYS A 72 17.29 -23.10 0.00
C LYS A 72 17.68 -22.71 1.43
N ARG A 73 18.95 -22.36 1.64
CA ARG A 73 19.55 -22.12 2.97
C ARG A 73 20.23 -20.76 3.09
N ASN A 74 20.14 -19.89 2.09
CA ASN A 74 20.82 -18.60 2.11
C ASN A 74 19.78 -17.49 2.30
N ILE A 75 19.50 -17.19 3.57
CA ILE A 75 18.49 -16.22 4.01
C ILE A 75 18.57 -14.90 3.23
N CYS A 76 19.78 -14.34 3.07
CA CYS A 76 19.98 -13.07 2.39
C CYS A 76 19.61 -13.12 0.90
N GLN A 77 20.02 -14.20 0.21
CA GLN A 77 19.70 -14.40 -1.20
C GLN A 77 18.23 -14.77 -1.40
N ASP A 78 17.67 -15.53 -0.47
CA ASP A 78 16.29 -16.01 -0.51
C ASP A 78 15.30 -14.86 -0.33
N ALA A 79 15.52 -13.97 0.63
CA ALA A 79 14.68 -12.78 0.82
C ALA A 79 14.79 -11.81 -0.36
N LYS A 80 15.99 -11.60 -0.90
CA LYS A 80 16.19 -10.79 -2.12
C LYS A 80 15.47 -11.40 -3.32
N HIS A 81 15.53 -12.73 -3.48
CA HIS A 81 14.81 -13.43 -4.54
C HIS A 81 13.29 -13.25 -4.41
N VAL A 82 12.74 -13.32 -3.20
CA VAL A 82 11.31 -13.06 -2.95
C VAL A 82 10.94 -11.63 -3.31
N GLN A 83 11.76 -10.64 -2.93
CA GLN A 83 11.55 -9.23 -3.30
C GLN A 83 11.54 -9.05 -4.82
N ASP A 84 12.60 -9.51 -5.49
CA ASP A 84 12.75 -9.39 -6.94
C ASP A 84 11.63 -10.11 -7.70
N CYS A 85 11.19 -11.27 -7.21
CA CYS A 85 10.08 -12.03 -7.79
C CYS A 85 8.74 -11.28 -7.62
N PHE A 86 8.45 -10.78 -6.41
CA PHE A 86 7.18 -10.13 -6.12
C PHE A 86 7.04 -8.80 -6.87
N LEU A 87 8.12 -8.03 -6.98
CA LEU A 87 8.09 -6.72 -7.66
C LEU A 87 8.21 -6.83 -9.19
N ARG A 88 8.53 -8.02 -9.72
CA ARG A 88 8.69 -8.22 -11.16
C ARG A 88 7.40 -7.89 -11.90
N GLY A 89 7.49 -6.93 -12.81
CA GLY A 89 6.39 -6.51 -13.68
C GLY A 89 5.33 -5.63 -13.01
N GLU A 90 5.49 -5.30 -11.72
CA GLU A 90 4.58 -4.40 -11.03
C GLU A 90 4.78 -2.95 -11.51
N GLN A 91 3.66 -2.27 -11.77
CA GLN A 91 3.65 -0.86 -12.11
C GLN A 91 3.30 -0.05 -10.86
N ASN A 92 3.73 1.22 -10.80
CA ASN A 92 3.40 2.14 -9.70
C ASN A 92 3.83 1.64 -8.32
N VAL A 93 5.02 1.04 -8.22
CA VAL A 93 5.61 0.64 -6.94
C VAL A 93 6.10 1.89 -6.20
N PHE A 94 5.51 2.16 -5.04
CA PHE A 94 5.93 3.25 -4.16
C PHE A 94 6.93 2.73 -3.14
N ASN A 95 8.17 3.23 -3.20
CA ASN A 95 9.21 2.85 -2.26
C ASN A 95 9.17 3.76 -1.03
N ARG A 96 8.85 3.20 0.14
CA ARG A 96 8.98 3.88 1.43
C ARG A 96 10.19 3.34 2.19
N SER A 97 11.18 4.19 2.41
CA SER A 97 12.22 3.94 3.41
C SER A 97 11.75 4.46 4.75
N THR A 98 10.89 3.70 5.43
CA THR A 98 10.30 4.13 6.71
C THR A 98 11.19 3.85 7.93
N ALA A 99 12.14 2.92 7.83
CA ALA A 99 13.04 2.59 8.95
C ALA A 99 14.39 2.05 8.44
N ALA A 100 15.46 2.25 9.21
CA ALA A 100 16.81 1.81 8.82
C ALA A 100 16.91 0.28 8.67
N ASP A 101 16.03 -0.44 9.35
CA ASP A 101 15.94 -1.89 9.42
C ASP A 101 14.90 -2.49 8.46
N GLN A 102 14.25 -1.69 7.60
CA GLN A 102 13.21 -2.21 6.69
C GLN A 102 13.23 -1.55 5.30
N GLU A 103 12.87 -2.33 4.29
CA GLU A 103 12.46 -1.86 2.97
C GLU A 103 10.97 -2.10 2.79
N ARG A 104 10.23 -1.09 2.32
CA ARG A 104 8.79 -1.17 2.08
C ARG A 104 8.47 -0.75 0.64
N HIS A 105 7.70 -1.58 -0.03
CA HIS A 105 7.20 -1.35 -1.38
C HIS A 105 5.67 -1.43 -1.38
N GLU A 106 5.00 -0.34 -1.70
CA GLU A 106 3.54 -0.23 -1.67
C GLU A 106 2.99 -0.25 -3.09
N ILE A 107 1.93 -1.00 -3.33
CA ILE A 107 1.23 -1.10 -4.61
C ILE A 107 -0.26 -0.90 -4.35
N TYR A 108 -0.87 0.08 -5.03
CA TYR A 108 -2.28 0.43 -4.85
C TYR A 108 -3.07 0.18 -6.14
N TRP A 109 -4.18 -0.56 -6.04
CA TRP A 109 -5.10 -0.80 -7.17
C TRP A 109 -6.44 -0.07 -7.01
N ARG A 110 -6.72 0.47 -5.82
CA ARG A 110 -7.75 1.52 -5.66
C ARG A 110 -7.09 2.74 -5.04
N VAL A 111 -7.22 3.86 -5.75
CA VAL A 111 -6.83 5.18 -5.27
C VAL A 111 -8.10 6.02 -5.04
N PRO A 112 -8.07 6.99 -4.09
CA PRO A 112 -9.21 7.87 -3.82
C PRO A 112 -9.69 8.64 -5.06
#